data_AF-A0A6B3D1M6-F1
#
_entry.id   AF-A0A6B3D1M6-F1
#
_cell.length_a   1.000
_cell.length_b   1.000
_cell.length_c   1.000
_cell.angle_alpha   90.00
_cell.angle_beta   90.00
_cell.angle_gamma   90.00
#
_symmetry.space_group_name_H-M   'P 1'
#
loop_
_entity.id
_entity.type
_entity.pdbx_description
1 polymer ?
#
loop_
_entity_poly.entity_id
_entity_poly.type
_entity_poly.pdbx_seq_one_letter_code
_entity_poly.pdbx_strand_id
1 'polypeptide(L)'
;DGFGQTETAVQVSNSPGQVLKTGSMGRPSPGYRVELLDPVTGAPGAAEGEIALDLSDRPVGLMTGYHGDPDRTAEAMAGGYYR
;
A
#
# COMPACT_ATOMS: atom_id res chain seq x y z
N ASP A 1 -15.04 2.29 -7.18
CA ASP A 1 -14.66 1.87 -5.83
C ASP A 1 -13.14 1.88 -5.72
N GLY A 2 -12.61 2.27 -4.57
CA GLY A 2 -11.18 2.37 -4.34
C GLY A 2 -10.83 2.41 -2.86
N PHE A 3 -9.66 1.86 -2.55
CA PHE A 3 -9.06 1.81 -1.24
C PHE A 3 -7.84 2.73 -1.17
N GLY A 4 -7.69 3.39 -0.04
CA GLY A 4 -6.66 4.36 0.31
C GLY A 4 -6.66 4.55 1.83
N GLN A 5 -5.68 5.28 2.34
CA GLN A 5 -5.62 5.68 3.74
C GLN A 5 -5.21 7.15 3.83
N THR A 6 -5.21 7.76 5.02
CA THR A 6 -4.86 9.19 5.17
C THR A 6 -3.45 9.49 4.65
N GLU A 7 -2.57 8.51 4.82
CA GLU A 7 -1.16 8.53 4.46
C GLU A 7 -0.92 8.27 2.97
N THR A 8 -1.94 7.91 2.20
CA THR A 8 -1.83 7.64 0.77
C THR A 8 -2.93 8.32 -0.05
N ALA A 9 -2.76 8.39 -1.36
CA ALA A 9 -3.91 8.59 -2.25
C ALA A 9 -4.67 7.25 -2.44
N VAL A 10 -5.55 7.17 -3.45
CA VAL A 10 -6.20 5.91 -3.81
C VAL A 10 -5.15 4.92 -4.35
N GLN A 11 -4.81 3.90 -3.56
CA GLN A 11 -3.75 2.93 -3.85
C GLN A 11 -4.25 1.68 -4.59
N VAL A 12 -5.51 1.29 -4.40
CA VAL A 12 -6.15 0.18 -5.13
C VAL A 12 -7.50 0.66 -5.62
N SER A 13 -7.83 0.46 -6.88
CA SER A 13 -9.13 0.89 -7.40
C SER A 13 -9.63 0.07 -8.57
N ASN A 14 -10.96 0.11 -8.74
CA ASN A 14 -11.63 -0.26 -9.96
C ASN A 14 -11.66 0.98 -10.88
N SER A 15 -10.65 1.13 -11.74
CA SER A 15 -10.54 2.28 -12.63
C SER A 15 -11.51 2.20 -13.83
N PRO A 16 -11.85 3.34 -14.47
CA PRO A 16 -12.76 3.35 -15.62
C PRO A 16 -12.32 2.37 -16.71
N GLY A 17 -13.29 1.63 -17.25
CA GLY A 17 -13.06 0.64 -18.32
C GLY A 17 -12.65 -0.75 -17.84
N GLN A 18 -12.46 -0.98 -16.53
CA GLN A 18 -12.23 -2.31 -16.00
C GLN A 18 -13.53 -3.11 -15.82
N VAL A 19 -13.44 -4.44 -16.00
CA VAL A 19 -14.53 -5.36 -15.60
C VAL A 19 -14.62 -5.36 -14.07
N LEU A 20 -15.79 -4.98 -13.56
CA LEU A 20 -16.05 -4.97 -12.12
C LEU A 20 -16.30 -6.38 -11.60
N LYS A 21 -15.65 -6.71 -10.47
CA LYS A 21 -15.92 -7.90 -9.68
C LYS A 21 -16.50 -7.48 -8.33
N THR A 22 -17.76 -7.80 -8.07
CA THR A 22 -18.42 -7.49 -6.80
C THR A 22 -17.62 -8.04 -5.62
N GLY A 23 -17.38 -7.20 -4.61
CA GLY A 23 -16.57 -7.54 -3.44
C GLY A 23 -15.05 -7.39 -3.64
N SER A 24 -14.58 -6.98 -4.82
CA SER A 24 -13.17 -6.67 -5.06
C SER A 24 -12.92 -5.16 -5.05
N MET A 25 -11.86 -4.73 -4.36
CA MET A 25 -11.39 -3.34 -4.36
C MET A 25 -10.77 -2.92 -5.70
N GLY A 26 -10.50 -3.86 -6.59
CA GLY A 26 -9.89 -3.63 -7.91
C GLY A 26 -8.42 -4.00 -7.95
N ARG A 27 -7.61 -3.16 -8.60
CA ARG A 27 -6.17 -3.40 -8.84
C ARG A 27 -5.33 -2.22 -8.34
N PRO A 28 -4.02 -2.41 -8.11
CA PRO A 28 -3.13 -1.30 -7.77
C PRO A 28 -3.25 -0.13 -8.75
N SER A 29 -3.39 1.07 -8.20
CA SER A 29 -3.41 2.31 -8.97
C SER A 29 -2.03 2.58 -9.59
N PRO A 30 -1.95 3.30 -10.73
CA PRO A 30 -0.67 3.66 -11.32
C PRO A 30 0.26 4.36 -10.31
N GLY A 31 1.54 3.95 -10.32
CA GLY A 31 2.56 4.47 -9.41
C GLY A 31 2.60 3.78 -8.03
N TYR A 32 1.63 2.94 -7.68
CA TYR A 32 1.66 2.13 -6.46
C TYR A 32 2.09 0.70 -6.76
N ARG A 33 3.13 0.23 -6.08
CA ARG A 33 3.53 -1.18 -6.03
C ARG A 33 3.00 -1.80 -4.75
N VAL A 34 1.81 -2.37 -4.84
CA VAL A 34 1.16 -3.03 -3.70
C VAL A 34 1.67 -4.46 -3.58
N GLU A 35 2.05 -4.85 -2.37
CA GLU A 35 2.51 -6.18 -2.00
C GLU A 35 1.67 -6.72 -0.83
N LEU A 36 1.52 -8.04 -0.76
CA LEU A 36 0.90 -8.70 0.40
C LEU A 36 2.00 -9.30 1.27
N LEU A 37 2.18 -8.73 2.46
CA LEU A 37 3.14 -9.21 3.44
C LEU A 37 2.50 -10.25 4.34
N ASP A 38 3.21 -11.33 4.59
CA ASP A 38 2.84 -12.28 5.64
C ASP A 38 2.91 -11.56 7.01
N PRO A 39 1.82 -11.55 7.81
CA PRO A 39 1.74 -10.75 9.03
C PRO A 39 2.62 -11.26 10.18
N VAL A 40 3.17 -12.48 10.07
CA VAL A 40 4.01 -13.09 11.10
C VAL A 40 5.49 -12.87 10.78
N THR A 41 5.86 -13.09 9.53
CA THR A 41 7.26 -13.09 9.07
C THR A 41 7.67 -11.80 8.37
N GLY A 42 6.71 -11.02 7.88
CA GLY A 42 6.94 -9.85 7.03
C GLY A 42 7.43 -10.18 5.61
N ALA A 43 7.39 -11.45 5.20
CA ALA A 43 7.82 -11.88 3.87
C ALA A 43 6.79 -11.45 2.80
N PRO A 44 7.22 -10.96 1.63
CA PRO A 44 6.33 -10.60 0.53
C PRO A 44 5.78 -11.83 -0.22
N GLY A 45 4.75 -11.62 -1.03
CA GLY A 45 4.16 -12.67 -1.88
C GLY A 45 3.19 -13.60 -1.15
N ALA A 46 2.61 -13.16 -0.02
CA ALA A 46 1.60 -13.92 0.69
C ALA A 46 0.30 -14.04 -0.13
N ALA A 47 -0.39 -15.17 -0.03
CA ALA A 47 -1.70 -15.35 -0.68
C ALA A 47 -2.80 -14.50 -0.01
N GLU A 48 -2.69 -14.33 1.31
CA GLU A 48 -3.49 -13.44 2.15
C GLU A 48 -2.53 -12.80 3.15
N GLY A 49 -2.62 -11.49 3.33
CA GLY A 49 -1.65 -10.75 4.13
C GLY A 49 -1.99 -9.29 4.29
N GLU A 50 -1.08 -8.57 4.93
CA GLU A 50 -1.14 -7.13 5.11
C GLU A 50 -0.84 -6.42 3.78
N ILE A 51 -1.68 -5.44 3.41
CA ILE A 51 -1.48 -4.61 2.23
C ILE A 51 -0.36 -3.61 2.53
N ALA A 52 0.76 -3.73 1.83
CA ALA A 52 1.92 -2.84 1.98
C ALA A 52 2.34 -2.22 0.64
N LEU A 53 3.13 -1.16 0.70
CA LEU A 53 3.73 -0.54 -0.49
C LEU A 53 5.24 -0.82 -0.53
N ASP A 54 5.72 -1.39 -1.63
CA ASP A 54 7.16 -1.54 -1.88
C ASP A 54 7.81 -0.16 -2.07
N LEU A 55 8.79 0.16 -1.22
CA LEU A 55 9.48 1.45 -1.22
C LEU A 55 10.73 1.48 -2.12
N SER A 56 11.03 0.40 -2.84
CA SER A 56 12.10 0.38 -3.87
C SER A 56 11.88 1.42 -4.97
N ASP A 57 10.62 1.80 -5.18
CA ASP A 57 10.18 2.89 -6.06
C ASP A 57 9.10 3.70 -5.32
N ARG A 58 9.53 4.72 -4.57
CA ARG A 58 8.67 5.43 -3.63
C ARG A 58 7.50 6.12 -4.36
N PRO A 59 6.24 5.77 -4.06
CA PRO A 59 5.08 6.38 -4.73
C PRO A 59 4.92 7.85 -4.33
N VAL A 60 4.63 8.70 -5.32
CA VAL A 60 4.41 10.15 -5.11
C VAL A 60 3.24 10.42 -4.15
N GLY A 61 2.23 9.56 -4.16
CA GLY A 61 1.05 9.73 -3.33
C GLY A 61 1.19 9.22 -1.88
N LEU A 62 2.35 8.68 -1.48
CA LEU A 62 2.63 8.32 -0.09
C LEU A 62 3.12 9.54 0.68
N MET A 63 2.62 9.71 1.91
CA MET A 63 3.04 10.78 2.81
C MET A 63 4.57 10.82 2.98
N THR A 64 5.10 11.98 3.40
CA THR A 64 6.52 12.10 3.73
C THR A 64 6.88 11.52 5.10
N GLY A 65 5.89 11.35 5.98
CA GLY A 65 6.05 10.83 7.34
C GLY A 65 5.09 11.48 8.33
N TYR A 66 5.10 10.99 9.57
CA TYR A 66 4.34 11.55 10.68
C TYR A 66 5.07 12.77 11.26
N HIS A 67 4.37 13.91 11.33
CA HIS A 67 4.96 15.16 11.81
C HIS A 67 5.30 15.09 13.30
N GLY A 68 6.55 15.43 13.65
CA GLY A 68 7.03 15.41 15.04
C GLY A 68 7.33 14.01 15.59
N ASP A 69 7.21 12.96 14.77
CA ASP A 69 7.37 11.57 15.20
C ASP A 69 8.20 10.76 14.16
N PRO A 70 9.54 10.98 14.13
CA PRO A 70 10.41 10.29 13.19
C PRO A 70 10.52 8.78 13.48
N ASP A 71 10.37 8.35 14.73
CA ASP A 71 10.44 6.95 15.12
C ASP A 71 9.25 6.17 14.55
N ARG A 72 8.03 6.72 14.69
CA ARG A 72 6.84 6.13 14.08
C ARG A 72 6.91 6.14 12.56
N THR A 73 7.52 7.17 11.98
CA THR A 73 7.76 7.20 10.52
C THR A 73 8.71 6.08 10.09
N ALA A 74 9.80 5.88 10.83
CA ALA A 74 10.77 4.83 10.54
C ALA A 74 10.17 3.42 10.71
N GLU A 75 9.35 3.23 11.75
CA GLU A 75 8.61 1.99 11.99
C GLU A 75 7.65 1.66 10.84
N ALA A 76 6.81 2.62 10.43
CA ALA A 76 5.86 2.43 9.35
C ALA A 76 6.54 2.16 8.00
N MET A 77 7.78 2.65 7.80
CA MET A 77 8.56 2.48 6.56
C MET A 77 9.62 1.35 6.69
N ALA A 78 9.57 0.56 7.76
CA ALA A 78 10.61 -0.41 8.09
C ALA A 78 10.60 -1.61 7.16
N GLY A 79 11.79 -2.15 6.87
CA GLY A 79 11.94 -3.37 6.07
C GLY A 79 11.77 -3.16 4.56
N GLY A 80 11.82 -1.90 4.10
CA GLY A 80 11.68 -1.56 2.68
C GLY A 80 10.23 -1.47 2.20
N TYR A 81 9.27 -1.53 3.11
CA TYR A 81 7.84 -1.42 2.83
C TYR A 81 7.20 -0.36 3.70
N TYR A 82 6.16 0.29 3.17
CA TYR A 82 5.22 1.05 3.98
C TYR A 82 4.04 0.17 4.38
N ARG A 83 3.76 0.12 5.68
CA ARG A 83 2.72 -0.67 6.35
C ARG A 83 2.02 0.18 7.40
#